data_AF-A0A644X5F6-F1
#
_entry.id   AF-A0A644X5F6-F1
#
_cell.length_a   1.000
_cell.length_b   1.000
_cell.length_c   1.000
_cell.angle_alpha   90.00
_cell.angle_beta   90.00
_cell.angle_gamma   90.00
#
_symmetry.space_group_name_H-M   'P 1'
#
loop_
_entity.id
_entity.type
_entity.pdbx_description
1 polymer ?
#
loop_
_entity_poly.entity_id
_entity_poly.type
_entity_poly.pdbx_seq_one_letter_code
_entity_poly.pdbx_strand_id
1 'polypeptide(L)'
;MYGLDDILTSSVNGSGYNESYGLLGSNKAKEDTVKLFPRNCRELVIDIQDKLFEMSGKKIEVMVYGDGAFKDPVGKIWELADPVVSPGYTDGLIGTPNELKLKYLADNQFSHLKGEELRNEISKYIENKKSDLKDSMESQGTTPRRLTDLIGSLCDLTSGSGDKGTPIIYIQGYFDSYSK
;
A
#
# COMPACT_ATOMS: atom_id res chain seq x y z
N MET A 1 17.31 -10.02 -25.62
CA MET A 1 15.98 -9.40 -25.68
C MET A 1 15.96 -8.36 -24.57
N TYR A 2 15.60 -7.11 -24.84
CA TYR A 2 15.62 -6.01 -23.87
C TYR A 2 14.19 -5.50 -23.62
N GLY A 3 13.86 -5.18 -22.37
CA GLY A 3 12.60 -4.56 -21.93
C GLY A 3 12.72 -3.05 -21.72
N LEU A 4 11.60 -2.38 -21.40
CA LEU A 4 11.61 -0.94 -21.06
C LEU A 4 12.36 -0.67 -19.74
N ASP A 5 12.35 -1.63 -18.83
CA ASP A 5 13.09 -1.66 -17.57
C ASP A 5 14.61 -1.72 -17.75
N ASP A 6 15.09 -2.17 -18.90
CA ASP A 6 16.52 -2.17 -19.23
C ASP A 6 17.00 -0.82 -19.79
N ILE A 7 16.09 0.07 -20.18
CA ILE A 7 16.41 1.33 -20.86
C ILE A 7 16.52 2.45 -19.82
N LEU A 8 17.57 3.28 -19.93
CA LEU A 8 17.80 4.42 -19.04
C LEU A 8 17.98 4.01 -17.57
N THR A 9 18.62 2.87 -17.32
CA THR A 9 19.03 2.37 -16.00
C THR A 9 20.30 3.04 -15.45
N SER A 10 21.00 3.80 -16.31
CA SER A 10 22.11 4.67 -15.96
C SER A 10 22.03 5.97 -16.75
N SER A 11 22.66 7.03 -16.26
CA SER A 11 22.70 8.32 -16.95
C SER A 11 23.34 8.21 -18.34
N VAL A 12 22.69 8.78 -19.35
CA VAL A 12 23.21 8.89 -20.71
C VAL A 12 23.38 10.37 -21.02
N ASN A 13 24.62 10.81 -21.28
CA ASN A 13 24.93 12.22 -21.55
C ASN A 13 24.43 13.19 -20.46
N GLY A 14 24.41 12.76 -19.19
CA GLY A 14 23.94 13.58 -18.07
C GLY A 14 22.42 13.57 -17.86
N SER A 15 21.68 12.69 -18.56
CA SER A 15 20.24 12.51 -18.33
C SER A 15 19.93 12.02 -16.91
N GLY A 16 18.68 12.20 -16.49
CA GLY A 16 18.11 11.38 -15.41
C GLY A 16 18.10 9.90 -15.79
N TYR A 17 17.94 9.04 -14.79
CA TYR A 17 17.84 7.59 -14.94
C TYR A 17 17.09 6.99 -13.74
N ASN A 18 16.59 5.76 -13.89
CA ASN A 18 16.05 4.96 -12.80
C ASN A 18 16.66 3.56 -12.84
N GLU A 19 17.52 3.24 -11.87
CA GLU A 19 18.29 2.01 -11.80
C GLU A 19 17.45 0.75 -11.57
N SER A 20 16.22 0.89 -11.07
CA SER A 20 15.35 -0.25 -10.71
C SER A 20 14.27 -0.51 -11.75
N TYR A 21 13.79 0.53 -12.43
CA TYR A 21 12.63 0.46 -13.31
C TYR A 21 12.88 0.98 -14.73
N GLY A 22 14.06 1.52 -15.02
CA GLY A 22 14.37 2.07 -16.34
C GLY A 22 13.32 3.10 -16.79
N LEU A 23 12.62 2.79 -17.89
CA LEU A 23 11.52 3.60 -18.40
C LEU A 23 10.11 3.13 -17.97
N LEU A 24 9.97 2.05 -17.20
CA LEU A 24 8.67 1.65 -16.65
C LEU A 24 8.14 2.70 -15.66
N GLY A 25 6.83 2.98 -15.71
CA GLY A 25 6.19 4.04 -14.90
C GLY A 25 6.59 5.46 -15.30
N SER A 26 7.31 5.64 -16.42
CA SER A 26 7.58 6.97 -16.94
C SER A 26 6.35 7.57 -17.62
N ASN A 27 6.17 8.87 -17.44
CA ASN A 27 5.06 9.62 -18.01
C ASN A 27 5.57 10.66 -19.02
N LYS A 28 4.74 11.02 -20.00
CA LYS A 28 5.08 12.10 -20.94
C LYS A 28 5.16 13.43 -20.18
N ALA A 29 6.30 14.13 -20.28
CA ALA A 29 6.48 15.45 -19.68
C ALA A 29 6.35 16.57 -20.72
N LYS A 30 7.07 16.45 -21.84
CA LYS A 30 6.95 17.31 -23.02
C LYS A 30 6.99 16.42 -24.28
N GLU A 31 6.98 17.02 -25.47
CA GLU A 31 7.05 16.24 -26.72
C GLU A 31 8.31 15.38 -26.84
N ASP A 32 9.42 15.83 -26.28
CA ASP A 32 10.74 15.22 -26.38
C ASP A 32 11.30 14.71 -25.04
N THR A 33 10.53 14.83 -23.95
CA THR A 33 10.99 14.43 -22.61
C THR A 33 9.95 13.62 -21.86
N VAL A 34 10.46 12.66 -21.09
CA VAL A 34 9.67 11.84 -20.17
C VAL A 34 10.03 12.19 -18.73
N LYS A 35 9.04 12.15 -17.85
CA LYS A 35 9.20 12.18 -16.40
C LYS A 35 9.38 10.73 -15.95
N LEU A 36 10.55 10.40 -15.43
CA LEU A 36 10.85 9.06 -14.94
C LEU A 36 10.06 8.75 -13.66
N PHE A 37 9.84 7.45 -13.44
CA PHE A 37 9.31 6.96 -12.19
C PHE A 37 10.22 7.40 -11.01
N PRO A 38 9.66 7.78 -9.85
CA PRO A 38 10.44 8.30 -8.74
C PRO A 38 11.59 7.38 -8.30
N ARG A 39 12.69 7.99 -7.88
CA ARG A 39 13.88 7.34 -7.32
C ARG A 39 14.16 7.86 -5.92
N ASN A 40 14.99 7.15 -5.15
CA ASN A 40 15.37 7.51 -3.77
C ASN A 40 14.18 7.74 -2.83
N CYS A 41 13.03 7.11 -3.13
CA CYS A 41 11.81 7.29 -2.34
C CYS A 41 11.99 6.82 -0.90
N ARG A 42 12.87 5.84 -0.65
CA ARG A 42 13.16 5.36 0.71
C ARG A 42 13.80 6.46 1.57
N GLU A 43 14.77 7.19 1.04
CA GLU A 43 15.43 8.30 1.75
C GLU A 43 14.40 9.40 2.06
N LEU A 44 13.60 9.77 1.06
CA LEU A 44 12.54 10.78 1.21
C LEU A 44 11.56 10.45 2.34
N VAL A 45 11.04 9.22 2.40
CA VAL A 45 10.04 8.86 3.43
C VAL A 45 10.63 8.76 4.83
N ILE A 46 11.93 8.42 4.96
CA ILE A 46 12.64 8.46 6.25
C ILE A 46 12.71 9.91 6.73
N ASP A 47 13.20 10.81 5.88
CA ASP A 47 13.34 12.22 6.22
C ASP A 47 12.00 12.86 6.61
N ILE A 48 10.91 12.47 5.94
CA ILE A 48 9.56 12.93 6.30
C ILE A 48 9.12 12.36 7.65
N GLN A 49 9.30 11.05 7.88
CA GLN A 49 8.95 10.42 9.16
C GLN A 49 9.71 11.05 10.33
N ASP A 50 11.01 11.31 10.16
CA ASP A 50 11.85 11.93 11.19
C ASP A 50 11.37 13.35 11.51
N LYS A 51 11.10 14.17 10.50
CA LYS A 51 10.54 15.53 10.70
C LYS A 51 9.18 15.50 11.39
N LEU A 52 8.30 14.58 10.99
CA LEU A 52 7.00 14.42 11.65
C LEU A 52 7.16 14.00 13.11
N PHE A 53 8.11 13.12 13.39
CA PHE A 53 8.43 12.69 14.75
C PHE A 53 8.97 13.84 15.60
N GLU A 54 9.90 14.64 15.08
CA GLU A 54 10.44 15.82 15.76
C GLU A 54 9.35 16.85 16.10
N MET A 55 8.42 17.08 15.17
CA MET A 55 7.36 18.06 15.34
C MET A 55 6.22 17.60 16.25
N SER A 56 5.92 16.30 16.29
CA SER A 56 4.71 15.77 16.94
C SER A 56 4.97 14.80 18.10
N GLY A 57 6.18 14.26 18.20
CA GLY A 57 6.51 13.14 19.09
C GLY A 57 5.83 11.82 18.73
N LYS A 58 5.18 11.73 17.55
CA LYS A 58 4.48 10.53 17.08
C LYS A 58 5.24 9.89 15.93
N LYS A 59 5.45 8.58 16.01
CA LYS A 59 6.00 7.81 14.90
C LYS A 59 4.89 7.55 13.89
N ILE A 60 4.87 8.35 12.83
CA ILE A 60 3.89 8.25 11.73
C ILE A 60 4.57 7.52 10.59
N GLU A 61 3.95 6.47 10.07
CA GLU A 61 4.46 5.74 8.91
C GLU A 61 4.15 6.50 7.62
N VAL A 62 5.10 6.49 6.68
CA VAL A 62 5.08 7.33 5.47
C VAL A 62 5.37 6.45 4.25
N MET A 63 4.65 6.69 3.16
CA MET A 63 4.91 6.05 1.87
C MET A 63 4.72 7.01 0.71
N VAL A 64 5.53 6.85 -0.34
CA VAL A 64 5.22 7.32 -1.68
C VAL A 64 4.35 6.25 -2.32
N TYR A 65 3.20 6.65 -2.87
CA TYR A 65 2.32 5.75 -3.59
C TYR A 65 2.30 6.13 -5.08
N GLY A 66 2.12 5.12 -5.91
CA GLY A 66 1.90 5.25 -7.35
C GLY A 66 0.47 4.87 -7.71
N ASP A 67 0.19 4.95 -9.00
CA ASP A 67 -1.10 4.60 -9.58
C ASP A 67 -1.29 3.08 -9.52
N GLY A 68 -2.46 2.64 -9.06
CA GLY A 68 -2.79 1.22 -8.99
C GLY A 68 -2.93 0.63 -10.40
N ALA A 69 -2.58 -0.66 -10.55
CA ALA A 69 -2.90 -1.38 -11.77
C ALA A 69 -4.40 -1.73 -11.77
N PHE A 70 -5.20 -1.08 -12.62
CA PHE A 70 -6.60 -1.42 -12.79
C PHE A 70 -7.01 -1.53 -14.25
N LYS A 71 -8.03 -2.35 -14.50
CA LYS A 71 -8.67 -2.42 -15.81
C LYS A 71 -9.82 -1.44 -15.81
N ASP A 72 -9.72 -0.37 -16.59
CA ASP A 72 -10.84 0.55 -16.78
C ASP A 72 -12.03 -0.24 -17.35
N PRO A 73 -13.15 -0.35 -16.62
CA PRO A 73 -14.30 -1.10 -17.10
C PRO A 73 -14.99 -0.44 -18.29
N VAL A 74 -14.79 0.87 -18.51
CA VAL A 74 -15.40 1.62 -19.63
C VAL A 74 -14.52 1.54 -20.87
N GLY A 75 -13.26 1.99 -20.77
CA GLY A 75 -12.29 1.98 -21.86
C GLY A 75 -11.72 0.60 -22.18
N LYS A 76 -11.86 -0.38 -21.27
CA LYS A 76 -11.29 -1.74 -21.36
C LYS A 76 -9.75 -1.77 -21.45
N ILE A 77 -9.10 -0.65 -21.14
CA ILE A 77 -7.65 -0.53 -21.12
C ILE A 77 -7.15 -1.02 -19.76
N TRP A 78 -6.06 -1.79 -19.77
CA TRP A 78 -5.30 -2.02 -18.56
C TRP A 78 -4.43 -0.79 -18.34
N GLU A 79 -4.74 -0.02 -17.31
CA GLU A 79 -3.85 1.01 -16.80
C GLU A 79 -2.78 0.27 -15.98
N LEU A 80 -1.76 -0.23 -16.67
CA LEU A 80 -0.52 -0.69 -16.03
C LEU A 80 0.35 0.54 -15.80
N ALA A 81 -0.14 1.45 -14.96
CA ALA A 81 0.40 2.80 -14.81
C ALA A 81 1.81 2.75 -14.21
N ASP A 82 1.94 2.19 -13.01
CA ASP A 82 3.22 2.11 -12.31
C ASP A 82 3.73 0.68 -12.10
N PRO A 83 5.07 0.47 -12.10
CA PRO A 83 5.66 -0.85 -11.94
C PRO A 83 5.45 -1.44 -10.53
N VAL A 84 5.18 -0.58 -9.54
CA VAL A 84 4.86 -0.94 -8.15
C VAL A 84 3.91 0.08 -7.53
N VAL A 85 3.06 -0.37 -6.61
CA VAL A 85 2.14 0.53 -5.87
C VAL A 85 2.89 1.51 -4.97
N SER A 86 4.05 1.14 -4.44
CA SER A 86 4.85 2.02 -3.59
C SER A 86 6.35 1.85 -3.86
N PRO A 87 7.02 2.86 -4.45
CA PRO A 87 8.47 2.84 -4.65
C PRO A 87 9.28 3.12 -3.38
N GLY A 88 8.65 3.57 -2.29
CA GLY A 88 9.33 3.80 -1.02
C GLY A 88 8.37 4.01 0.13
N TYR A 89 8.66 3.37 1.26
CA TYR A 89 7.84 3.39 2.46
C TYR A 89 8.71 3.12 3.71
N THR A 90 8.19 3.49 4.88
CA THR A 90 8.84 3.25 6.18
C THR A 90 8.58 1.83 6.69
N ASP A 91 9.46 1.33 7.56
CA ASP A 91 9.50 -0.10 7.91
C ASP A 91 8.24 -0.60 8.66
N GLY A 92 7.46 0.29 9.28
CA GLY A 92 6.20 -0.09 9.91
C GLY A 92 5.12 -0.53 8.92
N LEU A 93 5.32 -0.31 7.63
CA LEU A 93 4.44 -0.77 6.55
C LEU A 93 4.89 -2.11 5.94
N ILE A 94 5.96 -2.73 6.44
CA ILE A 94 6.38 -4.07 6.03
C ILE A 94 5.44 -5.10 6.65
N GLY A 95 4.78 -5.89 5.80
CA GLY A 95 3.98 -7.03 6.22
C GLY A 95 2.65 -7.11 5.49
N THR A 96 1.75 -7.90 6.05
CA THR A 96 0.38 -8.12 5.59
C THR A 96 -0.58 -7.87 6.74
N PRO A 97 -1.83 -7.47 6.48
CA PRO A 97 -2.84 -7.40 7.53
C PRO A 97 -2.98 -8.75 8.23
N ASN A 98 -3.10 -8.72 9.56
CA ASN A 98 -3.37 -9.90 10.37
C ASN A 98 -4.88 -10.01 10.62
N GLU A 99 -5.66 -10.08 9.55
CA GLU A 99 -7.13 -10.06 9.64
C GLU A 99 -7.68 -11.47 9.90
N LEU A 100 -8.42 -11.60 11.01
CA LEU A 100 -9.26 -12.76 11.26
C LEU A 100 -10.51 -12.68 10.39
N LYS A 101 -10.95 -13.82 9.86
CA LYS A 101 -12.28 -13.92 9.23
C LYS A 101 -13.36 -13.84 10.31
N LEU A 102 -13.71 -12.62 10.72
CA LEU A 102 -14.75 -12.36 11.72
C LEU A 102 -16.06 -13.06 11.37
N LYS A 103 -16.43 -13.07 10.09
CA LYS A 103 -17.60 -13.80 9.60
C LYS A 103 -17.50 -15.31 9.80
N TYR A 104 -16.33 -15.91 9.56
CA TYR A 104 -16.12 -17.33 9.81
C TYR A 104 -16.24 -17.66 11.30
N LEU A 105 -15.66 -16.83 12.17
CA LEU A 105 -15.77 -17.01 13.62
C LEU A 105 -17.23 -16.88 14.08
N ALA A 106 -17.94 -15.86 13.59
CA ALA A 106 -19.35 -15.66 13.87
C ALA A 106 -20.23 -16.82 13.39
N ASP A 107 -20.01 -17.30 12.16
CA ASP A 107 -20.86 -18.32 11.54
C ASP A 107 -20.54 -19.76 12.02
N ASN A 108 -19.34 -20.02 12.55
CA ASN A 108 -18.90 -21.37 12.96
C ASN A 108 -18.69 -21.51 14.47
N GLN A 109 -17.85 -20.69 15.08
CA GLN A 109 -17.51 -20.79 16.51
C GLN A 109 -18.57 -20.17 17.41
N PHE A 110 -19.15 -19.05 16.98
CA PHE A 110 -20.07 -18.24 17.78
C PHE A 110 -21.48 -18.16 17.16
N SER A 111 -21.86 -19.15 16.36
CA SER A 111 -23.14 -19.18 15.62
C SER A 111 -24.38 -19.13 16.53
N HIS A 112 -24.19 -19.49 17.80
CA HIS A 112 -25.20 -19.44 18.85
C HIS A 112 -25.34 -18.05 19.50
N LEU A 113 -24.39 -17.15 19.29
CA LEU A 113 -24.37 -15.80 19.87
C LEU A 113 -24.88 -14.76 18.86
N LYS A 114 -25.50 -13.68 19.36
CA LYS A 114 -25.99 -12.56 18.53
C LYS A 114 -25.80 -11.23 19.24
N GLY A 115 -25.83 -10.15 18.48
CA GLY A 115 -25.81 -8.79 19.02
C GLY A 115 -24.55 -8.51 19.84
N GLU A 116 -24.73 -7.98 21.05
CA GLU A 116 -23.64 -7.56 21.93
C GLU A 116 -22.82 -8.74 22.48
N GLU A 117 -23.45 -9.88 22.76
CA GLU A 117 -22.77 -11.09 23.24
C GLU A 117 -21.79 -11.63 22.20
N LEU A 118 -22.19 -11.68 20.93
CA LEU A 118 -21.32 -12.07 19.82
C LEU A 118 -20.12 -11.12 19.69
N ARG A 119 -20.36 -9.81 19.82
CA ARG A 119 -19.32 -8.78 19.76
C ARG A 119 -18.29 -8.96 20.87
N ASN A 120 -18.75 -9.17 22.10
CA ASN A 120 -17.89 -9.34 23.27
C ASN A 120 -17.02 -10.60 23.16
N GLU A 121 -17.60 -11.73 22.73
CA GLU A 121 -16.84 -12.98 22.58
C GLU A 121 -15.85 -12.91 21.41
N ILE A 122 -16.20 -12.26 20.31
CA ILE A 122 -15.25 -11.98 19.22
C ILE A 122 -14.11 -11.09 19.71
N SER A 123 -14.37 -10.00 20.43
CA SER A 123 -13.32 -9.12 20.95
C SER A 123 -12.39 -9.84 21.91
N LYS A 124 -12.92 -10.61 22.87
CA LYS A 124 -12.12 -11.46 23.76
C LYS A 124 -11.29 -12.49 22.99
N TYR A 125 -11.86 -13.08 21.94
CA TYR A 125 -11.16 -14.05 21.12
C TYR A 125 -9.97 -13.41 20.37
N ILE A 126 -10.14 -12.20 19.86
CA ILE A 126 -9.07 -11.42 19.21
C ILE A 126 -7.98 -11.06 20.24
N GLU A 127 -8.35 -10.59 21.44
CA GLU A 127 -7.39 -10.24 22.51
C GLU A 127 -6.55 -11.43 22.96
N ASN A 128 -7.16 -12.61 23.06
CA ASN A 128 -6.51 -13.80 23.62
C ASN A 128 -5.68 -14.61 22.61
N LYS A 129 -5.77 -14.32 21.30
CA LYS A 129 -5.02 -15.08 20.29
C LYS A 129 -3.63 -14.48 20.01
N LYS A 130 -2.62 -15.36 19.97
CA LYS A 130 -1.23 -15.03 19.62
C LYS A 130 -1.08 -14.63 18.14
N SER A 131 -0.09 -13.79 17.90
CA SER A 131 0.18 -12.96 16.71
C SER A 131 0.38 -13.66 15.35
N ASP A 132 0.41 -14.98 15.26
CA ASP A 132 0.68 -15.67 13.99
C ASP A 132 -0.49 -16.55 13.56
N LEU A 133 -1.29 -16.02 12.63
CA LEU A 133 -2.44 -16.70 12.03
C LEU A 133 -2.08 -17.45 10.75
N LYS A 134 -0.82 -17.50 10.31
CA LYS A 134 -0.43 -18.01 8.99
C LYS A 134 -0.86 -19.46 8.70
N ASP A 135 -1.17 -20.26 9.72
CA ASP A 135 -1.47 -21.69 9.57
C ASP A 135 -2.88 -22.13 10.05
N SER A 136 -3.79 -21.21 10.43
CA SER A 136 -5.14 -21.61 10.87
C SER A 136 -6.14 -21.69 9.70
N MET A 137 -7.11 -22.61 9.78
CA MET A 137 -8.21 -22.68 8.80
C MET A 137 -9.00 -21.37 8.69
N GLU A 138 -8.94 -20.54 9.74
CA GLU A 138 -9.57 -19.21 9.79
C GLU A 138 -8.81 -18.16 8.94
N SER A 139 -7.53 -18.37 8.63
CA SER A 139 -6.73 -17.48 7.76
C SER A 139 -6.63 -17.97 6.31
N GLN A 140 -6.93 -19.25 6.04
CA GLN A 140 -6.83 -19.81 4.69
C GLN A 140 -7.82 -19.19 3.70
N GLY A 141 -7.34 -18.57 2.61
CA GLY A 141 -8.17 -17.99 1.54
C GLY A 141 -8.19 -16.46 1.51
N THR A 142 -7.42 -15.79 2.36
CA THR A 142 -7.02 -14.40 2.09
C THR A 142 -5.84 -14.43 1.13
N THR A 143 -5.91 -13.69 0.03
CA THR A 143 -4.69 -13.40 -0.73
C THR A 143 -3.83 -12.51 0.16
N PRO A 144 -2.60 -12.90 0.53
CA PRO A 144 -1.75 -12.08 1.37
C PRO A 144 -1.40 -10.80 0.61
N ARG A 145 -2.12 -9.73 0.90
CA ARG A 145 -1.89 -8.41 0.32
C ARG A 145 -0.95 -7.65 1.23
N ARG A 146 0.07 -7.00 0.65
CA ARG A 146 0.99 -6.17 1.44
C ARG A 146 0.23 -4.94 1.95
N LEU A 147 0.60 -4.45 3.14
CA LEU A 147 -0.01 -3.24 3.70
C LEU A 147 0.10 -2.06 2.72
N THR A 148 1.27 -1.92 2.08
CA THR A 148 1.55 -0.89 1.06
C THR A 148 0.62 -0.97 -0.14
N ASP A 149 0.23 -2.17 -0.57
CA ASP A 149 -0.61 -2.34 -1.75
C ASP A 149 -2.05 -1.90 -1.44
N LEU A 150 -2.53 -2.24 -0.24
CA LEU A 150 -3.85 -1.85 0.25
C LEU A 150 -3.95 -0.34 0.50
N ILE A 151 -3.01 0.20 1.27
CA ILE A 151 -2.96 1.63 1.60
C ILE A 151 -2.75 2.45 0.33
N GLY A 152 -1.80 2.08 -0.53
CA GLY A 152 -1.52 2.79 -1.77
C GLY A 152 -2.72 2.82 -2.71
N SER A 153 -3.43 1.70 -2.85
CA SER A 153 -4.67 1.64 -3.65
C SER A 153 -5.77 2.54 -3.07
N LEU A 154 -5.87 2.65 -1.74
CA LEU A 154 -6.79 3.58 -1.08
C LEU A 154 -6.39 5.04 -1.33
N CYS A 155 -5.09 5.35 -1.25
CA CYS A 155 -4.56 6.68 -1.55
C CYS A 155 -4.87 7.08 -2.99
N ASP A 156 -4.57 6.21 -3.95
CA ASP A 156 -4.83 6.42 -5.39
C ASP A 156 -6.31 6.70 -5.65
N LEU A 157 -7.22 5.86 -5.12
CA LEU A 157 -8.66 6.10 -5.20
C LEU A 157 -9.07 7.45 -4.61
N THR A 158 -8.40 7.89 -3.55
CA THR A 158 -8.72 9.16 -2.86
C THR A 158 -8.20 10.38 -3.62
N SER A 159 -6.99 10.31 -4.19
CA SER A 159 -6.42 11.40 -4.98
C SER A 159 -7.05 11.50 -6.38
N GLY A 160 -7.38 10.36 -6.98
CA GLY A 160 -7.76 10.24 -8.38
C GLY A 160 -6.63 10.57 -9.35
N SER A 161 -6.89 10.41 -10.65
CA SER A 161 -5.91 10.58 -11.74
C SER A 161 -5.70 12.03 -12.21
N GLY A 162 -6.34 13.00 -11.54
CA GLY A 162 -6.28 14.40 -11.93
C GLY A 162 -5.00 15.07 -11.42
N ASP A 163 -4.35 15.86 -12.28
CA ASP A 163 -3.18 16.69 -11.99
C ASP A 163 -3.50 17.85 -11.02
N LYS A 164 -4.02 17.52 -9.83
CA LYS A 164 -4.41 18.46 -8.77
C LYS A 164 -3.24 18.83 -7.85
N GLY A 165 -2.00 18.66 -8.32
CA GLY A 165 -0.77 18.88 -7.56
C GLY A 165 -0.18 17.59 -7.00
N THR A 166 0.53 17.67 -5.88
CA THR A 166 1.08 16.50 -5.14
C THR A 166 0.19 16.22 -3.94
N PRO A 167 -0.84 15.35 -4.08
CA PRO A 167 -1.77 15.06 -3.00
C PRO A 167 -1.04 14.40 -1.82
N ILE A 168 -1.36 14.85 -0.60
CA ILE A 168 -0.95 14.21 0.65
C ILE A 168 -2.20 13.62 1.28
N ILE A 169 -2.22 12.30 1.44
CA ILE A 169 -3.32 11.59 2.07
C ILE A 169 -2.89 11.16 3.48
N TYR A 170 -3.65 11.57 4.49
CA TYR A 170 -3.47 11.11 5.86
C TYR A 170 -4.51 10.05 6.18
N ILE A 171 -4.04 8.85 6.55
CA ILE A 171 -4.87 7.70 6.87
C ILE A 171 -4.74 7.39 8.35
N GLN A 172 -5.86 7.19 9.02
CA GLN A 172 -5.94 6.80 10.43
C GLN A 172 -7.00 5.71 10.60
N GLY A 173 -6.74 4.77 11.50
CA GLY A 173 -7.70 3.73 11.89
C GLY A 173 -7.87 2.58 10.90
N TYR A 174 -7.11 2.54 9.80
CA TYR A 174 -7.29 1.56 8.73
C TYR A 174 -6.96 0.12 9.16
N PHE A 175 -5.97 -0.05 10.05
CA PHE A 175 -5.60 -1.35 10.62
C PHE A 175 -5.74 -1.39 12.15
N ASP A 176 -6.63 -0.56 12.71
CA ASP A 176 -6.92 -0.63 14.13
C ASP A 176 -7.57 -1.99 14.44
N SER A 177 -7.06 -2.66 15.47
CA SER A 177 -7.64 -3.91 15.95
C SER A 177 -8.93 -3.61 16.73
N TYR A 178 -9.96 -4.45 16.56
CA TYR A 178 -11.19 -4.44 17.38
C TYR A 178 -10.97 -4.74 18.86
N SER A 179 -9.73 -5.05 19.25
CA SER A 179 -9.30 -5.45 20.59
C SER A 179 -8.57 -4.34 21.36
N LYS A 180 -8.72 -3.08 20.97
CA LYS A 180 -8.09 -1.92 21.61
C LYS A 180 -9.14 -0.95 22.15
#